data_AF-A0AAU8K6B8-F1
#
_entry.id   AF-A0AAU8K6B8-F1
#
_cell.length_a   1.000
_cell.length_b   1.000
_cell.length_c   1.000
_cell.angle_alpha   90.00
_cell.angle_beta   90.00
_cell.angle_gamma   90.00
#
_symmetry.space_group_name_H-M   'P 1'
#
loop_
_entity.id
_entity.type
_entity.pdbx_description
1 polymer ?
#
loop_
_entity_poly.entity_id
_entity_poly.type
_entity_poly.pdbx_seq_one_letter_code
_entity_poly.pdbx_strand_id
1 'polypeptide(L)'
;MTISEQYAAWLANAMRSAGLDIDRQRGGGRKALAEAIGVSGSTVARWLDAKAVPSPEYFEPIADTVGVPVVNMLIESGIISAESVTPQTHTGVRSQPITPAQAADELGLTDPVERARFMRDLARRNRRHLRIAEDEGEAGGAVAH
;
A
#
# COMPACT_ATOMS: atom_id res chain seq x y z
N MET A 1 -8.90 25.09 -5.81
CA MET A 1 -9.27 23.87 -6.55
C MET A 1 -9.73 22.86 -5.52
N THR A 2 -10.96 22.35 -5.66
CA THR A 2 -11.53 21.33 -4.77
C THR A 2 -11.00 19.94 -5.13
N ILE A 3 -11.17 18.97 -4.23
CA ILE A 3 -10.81 17.56 -4.51
C ILE A 3 -11.57 17.04 -5.73
N SER A 4 -12.85 17.40 -5.89
CA SER A 4 -13.64 16.96 -7.05
C SER A 4 -13.16 17.59 -8.36
N GLU A 5 -12.73 18.86 -8.35
CA GLU A 5 -12.13 19.51 -9.53
C GLU A 5 -10.79 18.88 -9.90
N GLN A 6 -9.94 18.59 -8.92
CA GLN A 6 -8.64 17.95 -9.13
C GLN A 6 -8.81 16.52 -9.66
N TYR A 7 -9.69 15.74 -9.03
CA TYR A 7 -10.02 14.40 -9.46
C TYR A 7 -10.59 14.38 -10.89
N ALA A 8 -11.52 15.28 -11.20
CA ALA A 8 -12.10 15.38 -12.55
C ALA A 8 -11.03 15.67 -13.61
N ALA A 9 -10.11 16.61 -13.33
CA ALA A 9 -9.01 16.94 -14.22
C ALA A 9 -8.04 15.76 -14.40
N TRP A 10 -7.69 15.09 -13.30
CA TRP A 10 -6.86 13.89 -13.32
C TRP A 10 -7.51 12.77 -14.16
N LEU A 11 -8.78 12.44 -13.89
CA LEU A 11 -9.50 11.36 -14.56
C LEU A 11 -9.60 11.62 -16.06
N ALA A 12 -9.90 12.86 -16.48
CA ALA A 12 -9.96 13.22 -17.89
C ALA A 12 -8.61 12.99 -18.59
N ASN A 13 -7.50 13.34 -17.93
CA ASN A 13 -6.16 13.12 -18.47
C ASN A 13 -5.78 11.64 -18.49
N ALA A 14 -6.05 10.90 -17.41
CA ALA A 14 -5.79 9.47 -17.32
C ALA A 14 -6.55 8.68 -18.39
N MET A 15 -7.83 9.01 -18.61
CA MET A 15 -8.64 8.42 -19.68
C MET A 15 -8.04 8.69 -21.06
N ARG A 16 -7.62 9.94 -21.35
CA ARG A 16 -6.96 10.26 -22.63
C ARG A 16 -5.66 9.49 -22.82
N SER A 17 -4.83 9.40 -21.79
CA SER A 17 -3.57 8.65 -21.81
C SER A 17 -3.79 7.15 -22.02
N ALA A 18 -4.90 6.61 -21.50
CA ALA A 18 -5.34 5.24 -21.73
C ALA A 18 -6.00 5.02 -23.12
N GLY A 19 -6.09 6.05 -23.96
CA GLY A 19 -6.70 5.96 -25.30
C GLY A 19 -8.23 5.98 -25.29
N LEU A 20 -8.86 6.33 -24.17
CA LEU A 20 -10.32 6.47 -24.07
C LEU A 20 -10.76 7.83 -24.61
N ASP A 21 -11.51 7.83 -25.72
CA ASP A 21 -12.05 9.04 -26.34
C ASP A 21 -13.19 9.64 -25.50
N ILE A 22 -12.87 10.70 -24.75
CA ILE A 22 -13.80 11.48 -23.93
C ILE A 22 -14.29 12.77 -24.62
N ASP A 23 -13.70 13.16 -25.75
CA ASP A 23 -13.97 14.44 -26.39
C ASP A 23 -15.05 14.32 -27.50
N ARG A 24 -15.37 13.11 -27.99
CA ARG A 24 -16.56 12.88 -28.83
C ARG A 24 -17.87 13.04 -28.04
N GLN A 25 -18.84 13.74 -28.62
CA GLN A 25 -20.20 13.97 -28.08
C GLN A 25 -21.00 12.68 -27.78
N ARG A 26 -20.66 11.54 -28.42
CA ARG A 26 -21.23 10.21 -28.11
C ARG A 26 -20.20 9.30 -27.42
N GLY A 27 -19.26 9.92 -26.72
CA GLY A 27 -17.96 9.42 -26.29
C GLY A 27 -17.94 7.97 -25.84
N GLY A 28 -17.26 7.14 -26.63
CA GLY A 28 -17.01 5.74 -26.32
C GLY A 28 -16.20 5.59 -25.03
N GLY A 29 -15.31 6.52 -24.71
CA GLY A 29 -14.47 6.44 -23.51
C GLY A 29 -15.25 6.47 -22.20
N ARG A 30 -16.28 7.34 -22.07
CA ARG A 30 -17.13 7.38 -20.87
C ARG A 30 -17.93 6.09 -20.71
N LYS A 31 -18.49 5.59 -21.82
CA LYS A 31 -19.24 4.33 -21.85
C LYS A 31 -18.34 3.13 -21.56
N ALA A 32 -17.16 3.08 -22.16
CA ALA A 32 -16.19 2.01 -21.97
C ALA A 32 -15.70 1.94 -20.53
N LEU A 33 -15.38 3.09 -19.91
CA LEU A 33 -15.06 3.13 -18.49
C LEU A 33 -16.25 2.62 -17.67
N ALA A 34 -17.45 3.17 -17.89
CA ALA A 34 -18.64 2.76 -17.16
C ALA A 34 -18.92 1.25 -17.23
N GLU A 35 -18.77 0.65 -18.42
CA GLU A 35 -18.91 -0.79 -18.64
C GLU A 35 -17.81 -1.60 -17.93
N ALA A 36 -16.56 -1.13 -17.96
CA ALA A 36 -15.43 -1.81 -17.32
C ALA A 36 -15.57 -1.89 -15.80
N ILE A 37 -16.06 -0.83 -15.15
CA ILE A 37 -16.20 -0.78 -13.68
C ILE A 37 -17.62 -1.10 -13.18
N GLY A 38 -18.56 -1.39 -14.08
CA GLY A 38 -19.93 -1.77 -13.72
C GLY A 38 -20.80 -0.63 -13.18
N VAL A 39 -20.59 0.62 -13.62
CA VAL A 39 -21.40 1.78 -13.20
C VAL A 39 -22.19 2.37 -14.37
N SER A 40 -23.08 3.32 -14.07
CA SER A 40 -23.78 4.07 -15.13
C SER A 40 -22.88 5.13 -15.78
N GLY A 41 -23.11 5.43 -17.06
CA GLY A 41 -22.43 6.54 -17.74
C GLY A 41 -22.69 7.90 -17.06
N SER A 42 -23.85 8.08 -16.41
CA SER A 42 -24.17 9.28 -15.62
C SER A 42 -23.27 9.40 -14.37
N THR A 43 -22.91 8.28 -13.74
CA THR A 43 -21.97 8.26 -12.62
C THR A 43 -20.60 8.78 -13.07
N VAL A 44 -20.08 8.26 -14.19
CA VAL A 44 -18.81 8.70 -14.79
C VAL A 44 -18.87 10.17 -15.19
N ALA A 45 -19.98 10.63 -15.77
CA ALA A 45 -20.17 12.04 -16.11
C ALA A 45 -20.09 12.95 -14.87
N ARG A 46 -20.73 12.57 -13.77
CA ARG A 46 -20.66 13.35 -12.51
C ARG A 46 -19.24 13.46 -11.96
N TRP A 47 -18.42 12.43 -12.14
CA TRP A 47 -17.01 12.47 -11.76
C TRP A 47 -16.20 13.42 -12.65
N LEU A 48 -16.40 13.36 -13.98
CA LEU A 48 -15.74 14.25 -14.94
C LEU A 48 -16.21 15.71 -14.85
N ASP A 49 -17.45 15.94 -14.41
CA ASP A 49 -18.02 17.27 -14.21
C ASP A 49 -17.74 17.85 -12.81
N ALA A 50 -16.85 17.21 -12.04
CA ALA A 50 -16.47 17.58 -10.67
C ALA A 50 -17.66 17.66 -9.67
N LYS A 51 -18.76 16.95 -9.95
CA LYS A 51 -19.98 16.90 -9.11
C LYS A 51 -19.92 15.84 -8.02
N ALA A 52 -19.00 14.90 -8.12
CA ALA A 52 -18.75 13.86 -7.12
C ALA A 52 -17.33 13.30 -7.30
N VAL A 53 -16.82 12.66 -6.25
CA VAL A 53 -15.63 11.79 -6.29
C VAL A 53 -16.15 10.35 -6.19
N PRO A 54 -15.49 9.36 -6.84
CA PRO A 54 -15.83 7.96 -6.60
C PRO A 54 -15.68 7.58 -5.13
N SER A 55 -16.49 6.62 -4.71
CA SER A 55 -16.31 5.94 -3.43
C SER A 55 -15.11 4.96 -3.50
N PRO A 56 -14.53 4.56 -2.36
CA PRO A 56 -13.33 3.71 -2.33
C PRO A 56 -13.43 2.38 -3.07
N GLU A 57 -14.62 1.78 -3.12
CA GLU A 57 -14.85 0.53 -3.85
C GLU A 57 -14.60 0.64 -5.37
N TYR A 58 -14.55 1.85 -5.93
CA TYR A 58 -14.27 2.08 -7.34
C TYR A 58 -12.82 2.48 -7.61
N PHE A 59 -11.99 2.68 -6.59
CA PHE A 59 -10.61 3.16 -6.78
C PHE A 59 -9.76 2.19 -7.58
N GLU A 60 -9.66 0.93 -7.16
CA GLU A 60 -8.90 -0.09 -7.89
C GLU A 60 -9.46 -0.35 -9.29
N PRO A 61 -10.79 -0.55 -9.49
CA PRO A 61 -11.35 -0.73 -10.83
C PRO A 61 -11.05 0.43 -11.79
N ILE A 62 -11.12 1.68 -11.31
CA ILE A 62 -10.80 2.86 -12.12
C ILE A 62 -9.32 2.86 -12.48
N ALA A 63 -8.45 2.68 -11.48
CA ALA A 63 -7.00 2.65 -11.63
C ALA A 63 -6.54 1.58 -12.64
N ASP A 64 -7.07 0.36 -12.53
CA ASP A 64 -6.81 -0.75 -13.44
C ASP A 64 -7.27 -0.43 -14.87
N THR A 65 -8.46 0.16 -15.02
CA THR A 65 -9.02 0.50 -16.34
C THR A 65 -8.18 1.54 -17.07
N VAL A 66 -7.61 2.52 -16.35
CA VAL A 66 -6.74 3.55 -16.94
C VAL A 66 -5.25 3.18 -16.93
N GLY A 67 -4.89 2.00 -16.38
CA GLY A 67 -3.52 1.49 -16.34
C GLY A 67 -2.58 2.25 -15.41
N VAL A 68 -3.10 2.79 -14.29
CA VAL A 68 -2.32 3.56 -13.31
C VAL A 68 -2.31 2.79 -11.98
N PRO A 69 -1.17 2.65 -11.27
CA PRO A 69 -1.18 2.08 -9.93
C PRO A 69 -2.13 2.85 -9.00
N VAL A 70 -2.97 2.16 -8.24
CA VAL A 70 -4.00 2.81 -7.39
C VAL A 70 -3.41 3.86 -6.45
N VAL A 71 -2.22 3.63 -5.90
CA VAL A 71 -1.51 4.59 -5.04
C VAL A 71 -1.17 5.87 -5.81
N ASN A 72 -0.69 5.76 -7.05
CA ASN A 72 -0.36 6.91 -7.88
C ASN A 72 -1.63 7.70 -8.23
N MET A 73 -2.72 7.01 -8.58
CA MET A 73 -4.02 7.65 -8.78
C MET A 73 -4.42 8.47 -7.55
N LEU A 74 -4.42 7.87 -6.36
CA LEU A 74 -4.88 8.54 -5.13
C LEU A 74 -4.10 9.82 -4.83
N ILE A 75 -2.78 9.80 -5.08
CA ILE A 75 -1.90 10.96 -4.90
C ILE A 75 -2.16 12.01 -5.98
N GLU A 76 -2.08 11.61 -7.25
CA GLU A 76 -2.19 12.53 -8.39
C GLU A 76 -3.57 13.17 -8.52
N SER A 77 -4.62 12.45 -8.12
CA SER A 77 -5.99 12.95 -8.09
C SER A 77 -6.29 13.81 -6.85
N GLY A 78 -5.36 13.91 -5.90
CA GLY A 78 -5.50 14.68 -4.66
C GLY A 78 -6.46 14.08 -3.62
N ILE A 79 -6.78 12.78 -3.72
CA ILE A 79 -7.57 12.07 -2.69
C ILE A 79 -6.73 11.90 -1.42
N ILE A 80 -5.43 11.65 -1.57
CA ILE A 80 -4.45 11.64 -0.48
C ILE A 80 -3.26 12.52 -0.85
N SER A 81 -2.52 12.99 0.15
CA SER A 81 -1.25 13.68 -0.07
C SER A 81 -0.10 12.68 -0.22
N ALA A 82 0.92 13.02 -1.01
CA ALA A 82 2.11 12.18 -1.19
C ALA A 82 2.83 11.86 0.14
N GLU A 83 2.84 12.83 1.06
CA GLU A 83 3.35 12.67 2.43
C GLU A 83 2.64 11.55 3.21
N SER A 84 1.35 11.29 2.93
CA SER A 84 0.57 10.22 3.57
C SER A 84 1.00 8.81 3.15
N VAL A 85 1.70 8.69 2.01
CA VAL A 85 2.21 7.43 1.45
C VAL A 85 3.68 7.22 1.78
N THR A 86 4.37 8.25 2.29
CA THR A 86 5.69 8.06 2.88
C THR A 86 5.57 6.92 3.88
N PRO A 87 6.42 5.88 3.79
CA PRO A 87 6.47 4.88 4.82
C PRO A 87 6.70 5.64 6.12
N GLN A 88 5.65 5.77 6.95
CA GLN A 88 5.86 6.01 8.35
C GLN A 88 6.85 4.92 8.72
N THR A 89 8.01 5.31 9.23
CA THR A 89 9.12 4.41 9.52
C THR A 89 8.65 3.42 10.58
N HIS A 90 7.83 2.45 10.19
CA HIS A 90 7.51 1.26 10.93
C HIS A 90 8.82 0.49 10.90
N THR A 91 9.64 0.78 11.93
CA THR A 91 10.60 -0.15 12.54
C THR A 91 10.91 -1.28 11.60
N GLY A 92 11.85 -1.04 10.67
CA GLY A 92 12.21 -2.00 9.65
C GLY A 92 12.30 -3.37 10.29
N VAL A 93 11.43 -4.30 9.87
CA VAL A 93 11.53 -5.70 10.27
C VAL A 93 12.88 -6.13 9.73
N ARG A 94 13.88 -6.14 10.61
CA ARG A 94 15.23 -6.50 10.24
C ARG A 94 15.16 -7.93 9.74
N SER A 95 15.61 -8.17 8.52
CA SER A 95 15.72 -9.51 7.93
C SER A 95 16.67 -10.41 8.71
N GLN A 96 17.41 -9.84 9.67
CA GLN A 96 18.28 -10.55 10.59
C GLN A 96 17.84 -10.25 12.04
N PRO A 97 17.82 -11.26 12.91
CA PRO A 97 17.60 -11.05 14.34
C PRO A 97 18.60 -10.04 14.90
N ILE A 98 18.12 -9.09 15.69
CA ILE A 98 19.01 -8.19 16.43
C ILE A 98 19.89 -9.01 17.37
N THR A 99 21.20 -8.77 17.34
CA THR A 99 22.11 -9.42 18.28
C THR A 99 21.90 -8.83 19.69
N PRO A 100 22.18 -9.59 20.75
CA PRO A 100 22.09 -9.05 22.11
C PRO A 100 22.95 -7.81 22.36
N ALA A 101 24.09 -7.66 21.67
CA ALA A 101 24.94 -6.48 21.77
C ALA A 101 24.26 -5.25 21.13
N GLN A 102 23.71 -5.40 19.93
CA GLN A 102 22.96 -4.34 19.25
C GLN A 102 21.72 -3.91 20.05
N ALA A 103 21.01 -4.87 20.66
CA ALA A 103 19.88 -4.56 21.52
C ALA A 103 20.30 -3.73 22.75
N ALA A 104 21.47 -4.01 23.31
CA ALA A 104 21.99 -3.23 24.44
C ALA A 104 22.39 -1.80 24.04
N ASP A 105 22.93 -1.61 22.83
CA ASP A 105 23.23 -0.29 22.28
C ASP A 105 21.96 0.54 22.08
N GLU A 106 20.91 -0.05 21.51
CA GLU A 106 19.62 0.62 21.29
C GLU A 106 18.88 0.97 22.58
N LEU A 107 19.03 0.15 23.62
CA LEU A 107 18.46 0.42 24.94
C LEU A 107 19.28 1.44 25.75
N GLY A 108 20.40 1.93 25.21
CA GLY A 108 21.26 2.91 25.89
C GLY A 108 22.01 2.33 27.09
N LEU A 109 22.25 1.01 27.11
CA LEU A 109 22.99 0.35 28.19
C LEU A 109 24.50 0.60 28.04
N THR A 110 24.96 1.67 28.68
CA THR A 110 26.36 2.11 28.66
C THR A 110 27.20 1.54 29.83
N ASP A 111 26.56 1.11 30.92
CA ASP A 111 27.25 0.45 32.03
C ASP A 111 27.74 -0.95 31.61
N PRO A 112 29.04 -1.27 31.75
CA PRO A 112 29.60 -2.54 31.29
C PRO A 112 29.02 -3.77 31.99
N VAL A 113 28.67 -3.64 33.27
CA VAL A 113 28.14 -4.73 34.10
C VAL A 113 26.68 -4.98 33.75
N GLU A 114 25.88 -3.93 33.61
CA GLU A 114 24.48 -4.02 33.20
C GLU A 114 24.36 -4.58 31.78
N ARG A 115 25.19 -4.09 30.86
CA ARG A 115 25.30 -4.58 29.49
C ARG A 115 25.66 -6.06 29.44
N ALA A 116 26.67 -6.50 30.22
CA ALA A 116 27.07 -7.91 30.26
C ALA A 116 25.99 -8.82 30.87
N ARG A 117 25.20 -8.33 31.83
CA ARG A 117 24.06 -9.06 32.39
C ARG A 117 22.96 -9.21 31.34
N PHE A 118 22.57 -8.11 30.71
CA PHE A 118 21.55 -8.08 29.66
C PHE A 118 21.89 -9.02 28.48
N MET A 119 23.11 -8.94 27.95
CA MET A 119 23.53 -9.78 26.83
C MET A 119 23.46 -11.28 27.16
N ARG A 120 23.83 -11.66 28.38
CA ARG A 120 23.80 -13.06 28.85
C ARG A 120 22.38 -13.59 28.97
N ASP A 121 21.49 -12.80 29.55
CA ASP A 121 20.09 -13.16 29.73
C ASP A 121 19.38 -13.30 28.38
N LEU A 122 19.62 -12.37 27.45
CA LEU A 122 19.04 -12.40 26.12
C LEU A 122 19.61 -13.53 25.26
N ALA A 123 20.92 -13.80 25.30
CA ALA A 123 21.53 -14.94 24.62
C ALA A 123 20.96 -16.29 25.10
N ARG A 124 20.70 -16.41 26.41
CA ARG A 124 20.06 -17.60 26.99
C ARG A 124 18.63 -17.79 26.50
N ARG A 125 17.85 -16.70 26.37
CA ARG A 125 16.47 -16.74 25.86
C ARG A 125 16.43 -17.07 24.37
N ASN A 126 17.28 -16.44 23.55
CA ASN A 126 17.31 -16.68 22.10
C ASN A 126 17.65 -18.14 21.77
N ARG A 127 18.60 -18.76 22.48
CA ARG A 127 18.91 -20.20 22.32
C ARG A 127 17.75 -21.12 22.66
N ARG A 128 16.83 -20.70 23.54
CA ARG A 128 15.64 -21.48 23.89
C ARG A 128 14.57 -21.36 22.80
N HIS A 129 14.33 -20.16 22.30
CA HIS A 129 13.31 -19.92 21.28
C HIS A 129 13.69 -20.49 19.91
N LEU A 130 14.97 -20.43 19.52
CA LEU A 130 15.40 -21.01 18.24
C LEU A 130 15.20 -22.53 18.20
N ARG A 131 15.41 -23.22 19.33
CA ARG A 131 15.16 -24.67 19.45
C ARG A 131 13.68 -25.05 19.31
N ILE A 132 12.77 -24.18 19.75
CA ILE A 132 11.32 -24.42 19.62
C ILE A 132 10.88 -24.23 18.16
N ALA A 133 11.43 -23.22 17.48
CA ALA A 133 11.14 -22.97 16.07
C ALA A 133 11.69 -24.05 15.13
N GLU A 134 12.79 -24.71 15.49
CA GLU A 134 13.36 -25.84 14.73
C GLU A 134 12.48 -27.10 14.86
N ASP A 135 11.92 -27.39 16.05
CA ASP A 135 11.04 -28.55 16.31
C ASP A 135 9.65 -28.41 15.62
N GLU A 136 9.13 -27.19 15.48
CA GLU A 136 7.84 -26.93 14.83
C GLU A 136 7.90 -26.95 13.29
N GLY A 137 9.10 -26.84 12.71
CA GLY A 137 9.32 -26.85 11.26
C GLY A 137 9.33 -28.24 10.61
N GLU A 138 9.48 -29.31 11.39
CA GLU A 138 9.66 -30.68 10.86
C GLU A 138 8.34 -31.47 10.74
N ALA A 139 7.22 -30.96 11.29
CA ALA A 139 5.92 -31.64 11.27
C ALA A 139 5.01 -31.33 10.05
N GLY A 140 5.41 -30.41 9.15
CA GLY A 140 4.53 -29.89 8.09
C GLY A 140 4.68 -30.51 6.68
N GLY A 141 5.55 -31.50 6.50
CA GLY A 141 6.05 -31.90 5.17
C GLY A 141 5.72 -33.33 4.70
N ALA A 142 4.47 -33.79 4.77
CA ALA A 142 3.98 -34.98 4.06
C ALA A 142 2.44 -34.87 4.05
N VAL A 143 1.67 -34.87 2.96
CA VAL A 143 1.64 -35.69 1.73
C VAL A 143 0.66 -35.03 0.75
N ALA A 144 0.85 -35.22 -0.56
CA ALA A 144 -0.25 -35.50 -1.49
C ALA A 144 0.32 -36.18 -2.74
N HIS A 145 -0.04 -37.45 -2.91
CA HIS A 145 0.14 -38.30 -4.10
C HIS A 145 -0.99 -38.04 -5.11
#